data_AF-N1UKW7-F1
#
_entry.id   AF-N1UKW7-F1
#
_cell.length_a   1.000
_cell.length_b   1.000
_cell.length_c   1.000
_cell.angle_alpha   90.00
_cell.angle_beta   90.00
_cell.angle_gamma   90.00
#
_symmetry.space_group_name_H-M   'P 1'
#
loop_
_entity.id
_entity.type
_entity.pdbx_description
1 polymer ?
#
loop_
_entity_poly.entity_id
_entity_poly.type
_entity_poly.pdbx_seq_one_letter_code
_entity_poly.pdbx_strand_id
1 'polypeptide(L)'
;MNQSKEVRTRFAPSPSGFLHVGGARTALFNYLYAKSQGGKFILRIEDTDQNRSTEDSFKIILESLKWLGVNWDEGPEVGGEYGPYIQSQRLNIYKEYTEKLLKEKKAYRCFCTQEELEAKKNNRKRWEFLMSMMDFMRICLMRKCKKNSNKGFHIRFDLKLLLKL
;
A
#
# COMPACT_ATOMS: atom_id res chain seq x y z
N MET A 1 3.28 29.45 19.38
CA MET A 1 3.63 28.15 18.77
C MET A 1 3.22 27.07 19.77
N ASN A 2 2.07 26.43 19.62
CA ASN A 2 1.76 25.29 20.48
C ASN A 2 0.62 24.44 19.92
N GLN A 3 1.00 23.36 19.25
CA GLN A 3 0.29 22.09 19.17
C GLN A 3 1.37 21.11 18.73
N SER A 4 2.08 20.49 19.68
CA SER A 4 2.86 19.30 19.34
C SER A 4 1.84 18.25 18.90
N LYS A 5 1.72 18.03 17.59
CA LYS A 5 0.90 16.93 17.07
C LYS A 5 1.36 15.64 17.74
N GLU A 6 0.43 14.88 18.31
CA GLU A 6 0.70 13.56 18.88
C GLU A 6 1.52 12.74 17.88
N VAL A 7 2.67 12.22 18.32
CA VAL A 7 3.51 11.36 17.48
C VAL A 7 2.79 10.03 17.29
N ARG A 8 2.60 9.63 16.04
CA ARG A 8 1.93 8.37 15.68
C ARG A 8 2.79 7.61 14.69
N THR A 9 3.30 6.46 15.09
CA THR A 9 4.10 5.57 14.23
C THR A 9 3.31 4.32 13.88
N ARG A 10 3.71 3.62 12.82
CA ARG A 10 3.11 2.33 12.49
C ARG A 10 4.11 1.29 12.06
N PHE A 11 3.90 0.06 12.52
CA PHE A 11 4.47 -1.14 11.92
C PHE A 11 3.42 -1.82 11.05
N ALA A 12 3.78 -2.12 9.80
CA ALA A 12 2.85 -2.58 8.78
C ALA A 12 3.34 -3.88 8.09
N PRO A 13 3.32 -5.03 8.79
CA PRO A 13 3.79 -6.29 8.24
C PRO A 13 2.76 -6.93 7.31
N SER A 14 3.26 -7.62 6.28
CA SER A 14 2.47 -8.53 5.44
C SER A 14 2.54 -9.94 6.04
N PRO A 15 1.41 -10.66 6.24
CA PRO A 15 1.39 -11.98 6.86
C PRO A 15 1.80 -13.09 5.87
N SER A 16 3.02 -12.99 5.32
CA SER A 16 3.56 -13.92 4.32
C SER A 16 4.71 -14.79 4.83
N GLY A 17 4.73 -15.09 6.12
CA GLY A 17 5.75 -15.87 6.80
C GLY A 17 6.16 -15.25 8.15
N PHE A 18 7.33 -15.67 8.62
CA PHE A 18 7.87 -15.25 9.92
C PHE A 18 8.31 -13.77 9.95
N LEU A 19 8.25 -13.19 11.15
CA LEU A 19 8.84 -11.88 11.42
C LEU A 19 10.36 -11.98 11.38
N HIS A 20 10.97 -11.57 10.28
CA HIS A 20 12.42 -11.52 10.16
C HIS A 20 13.04 -10.39 11.00
N VAL A 21 14.34 -10.49 11.30
CA VAL A 21 15.09 -9.55 12.16
C VAL A 21 14.96 -8.09 11.70
N GLY A 22 15.02 -7.84 10.38
CA GLY A 22 14.81 -6.49 9.83
C GLY A 22 13.41 -5.92 10.13
N GLY A 23 12.38 -6.77 10.11
CA GLY A 23 11.01 -6.41 10.49
C GLY A 23 10.92 -6.11 11.98
N ALA A 24 11.46 -6.99 12.83
CA ALA A 24 11.52 -6.79 14.27
C ALA A 24 12.25 -5.49 14.65
N ARG A 25 13.39 -5.20 14.01
CA ARG A 25 14.13 -3.93 14.19
C ARG A 25 13.26 -2.71 13.85
N THR A 26 12.53 -2.78 12.74
CA THR A 26 11.66 -1.69 12.30
C THR A 26 10.51 -1.48 13.28
N ALA A 27 9.87 -2.56 13.76
CA ALA A 27 8.83 -2.50 14.78
C ALA A 27 9.36 -1.85 16.06
N LEU A 28 10.52 -2.32 16.55
CA LEU A 28 11.14 -1.81 17.77
C LEU A 28 11.49 -0.32 17.67
N PHE A 29 12.04 0.14 16.54
CA PHE A 29 12.36 1.55 16.35
C PHE A 29 11.11 2.44 16.34
N ASN A 30 10.05 2.02 15.65
CA ASN A 30 8.79 2.77 15.63
C ASN A 30 8.13 2.80 17.02
N TYR A 31 8.19 1.68 17.75
CA TYR A 31 7.69 1.55 19.10
C TYR A 31 8.44 2.46 20.08
N LEU A 32 9.78 2.33 20.15
CA LEU A 32 10.62 3.14 21.05
C LEU A 32 10.52 4.63 20.73
N TYR A 33 10.49 5.00 19.45
CA TYR A 33 10.31 6.38 19.05
C TYR A 33 8.95 6.92 19.55
N ALA A 34 7.84 6.23 19.28
CA ALA A 34 6.53 6.63 19.79
C ALA A 34 6.52 6.77 21.32
N LYS A 35 7.03 5.78 22.06
CA LYS A 35 7.06 5.83 23.53
C LYS A 35 7.95 6.95 24.06
N SER A 36 9.10 7.22 23.46
CA SER A 36 9.97 8.34 23.85
C SER A 36 9.32 9.72 23.68
N GLN A 37 8.34 9.83 22.79
CA GLN A 37 7.62 11.07 22.51
C GLN A 37 6.24 11.13 23.21
N GLY A 38 5.91 10.13 24.06
CA GLY A 38 4.57 10.01 24.64
C GLY A 38 3.46 9.81 23.60
N GLY A 39 3.82 9.30 22.42
CA GLY A 39 2.93 9.06 21.29
C GLY A 39 2.35 7.64 21.25
N LYS A 40 1.73 7.31 20.12
CA LYS A 40 1.07 6.01 19.88
C LYS A 40 1.79 5.18 18.83
N PHE A 41 1.91 3.88 19.12
CA PHE A 41 2.43 2.87 18.20
C PHE A 41 1.27 2.03 17.64
N ILE A 42 1.10 2.05 16.33
CA ILE A 42 0.00 1.37 15.63
C ILE A 42 0.50 0.11 14.92
N LEU A 43 -0.19 -1.01 15.09
CA LEU A 43 -0.01 -2.21 14.28
C LEU A 43 -1.10 -2.28 13.20
N ARG A 44 -0.69 -2.43 11.93
CA ARG A 44 -1.64 -2.62 10.82
C ARG A 44 -1.21 -3.77 9.92
N ILE A 45 -2.09 -4.73 9.69
CA ILE A 45 -1.78 -5.90 8.89
C ILE A 45 -2.07 -5.61 7.41
N GLU A 46 -1.06 -5.82 6.56
CA GLU A 46 -1.09 -5.58 5.13
C GLU A 46 -1.37 -6.90 4.37
N ASP A 47 -2.58 -7.46 4.51
CA ASP A 47 -3.00 -8.75 3.97
C ASP A 47 -3.69 -8.66 2.59
N THR A 48 -3.35 -7.64 1.79
CA THR A 48 -4.00 -7.41 0.49
C THR A 48 -3.62 -8.44 -0.58
N ASP A 49 -2.48 -9.12 -0.41
CA ASP A 49 -2.11 -10.26 -1.24
C ASP A 49 -2.56 -11.56 -0.60
N GLN A 50 -3.78 -11.97 -0.95
CA GLN A 50 -4.44 -13.15 -0.39
C GLN A 50 -3.71 -14.47 -0.72
N ASN A 51 -2.94 -14.53 -1.82
CA ASN A 51 -2.19 -15.74 -2.18
C ASN A 51 -0.99 -15.96 -1.27
N ARG A 52 -0.47 -14.89 -0.66
CA ARG A 52 0.69 -14.93 0.23
C ARG A 52 0.31 -14.78 1.70
N SER A 53 -0.92 -14.38 2.00
CA SER A 53 -1.38 -14.06 3.36
C SER A 53 -2.00 -15.28 4.02
N THR A 54 -1.42 -15.80 5.10
CA THR A 54 -2.00 -16.91 5.87
C THR A 54 -2.35 -16.51 7.29
N GLU A 55 -3.41 -17.12 7.84
CA GLU A 55 -3.83 -16.90 9.22
C GLU A 55 -2.72 -17.29 10.22
N ASP A 56 -1.97 -18.35 9.93
CA ASP A 56 -0.83 -18.78 10.75
C ASP A 56 0.27 -17.72 10.77
N SER A 57 0.60 -17.14 9.62
CA SER A 57 1.59 -16.06 9.54
C SER A 57 1.12 -14.82 10.30
N PHE A 58 -0.18 -14.48 10.24
CA PHE A 58 -0.77 -13.42 11.03
C PHE A 58 -0.58 -13.67 12.54
N LYS A 59 -0.91 -14.86 13.04
CA LYS A 59 -0.76 -15.23 14.46
C LYS A 59 0.70 -15.16 14.90
N ILE A 60 1.60 -15.76 14.13
CA ILE A 60 3.05 -15.77 14.41
C ILE A 60 3.60 -14.35 14.52
N ILE A 61 3.16 -13.41 13.67
CA ILE A 61 3.59 -12.01 13.75
C ILE A 61 3.13 -11.36 15.07
N LEU A 62 1.87 -11.55 15.47
CA LEU A 62 1.36 -10.99 16.73
C LEU A 62 2.09 -11.56 17.94
N GLU A 63 2.28 -12.88 17.98
CA GLU A 63 3.00 -13.57 19.04
C GLU A 63 4.46 -13.13 19.11
N SER A 64 5.14 -13.00 17.97
CA SER A 64 6.53 -12.54 17.91
C SER A 64 6.68 -11.12 18.46
N LEU A 65 5.75 -10.21 18.15
CA LEU A 65 5.76 -8.84 18.68
C LEU A 65 5.50 -8.81 20.19
N LYS A 66 4.52 -9.59 20.67
CA LYS A 66 4.23 -9.74 22.11
C LYS A 66 5.44 -10.31 22.86
N TRP A 67 6.09 -11.33 22.31
CA TRP A 67 7.30 -11.94 22.88
C TRP A 67 8.46 -10.95 22.98
N LEU A 68 8.61 -10.07 21.99
CA LEU A 68 9.59 -8.97 22.02
C LEU A 68 9.23 -7.83 22.99
N GLY A 69 8.06 -7.89 23.66
CA GLY A 69 7.56 -6.82 24.52
C GLY A 69 7.08 -5.59 23.75
N VAL A 70 6.82 -5.72 22.44
CA VAL A 70 6.36 -4.63 21.56
C VAL A 70 4.84 -4.66 21.50
N ASN A 71 4.21 -3.95 22.44
CA ASN A 71 2.75 -3.79 22.48
C ASN A 71 2.31 -2.59 21.64
N TRP A 72 1.16 -2.70 20.97
CA TRP A 72 0.57 -1.64 20.17
C TRP A 72 -0.61 -0.98 20.87
N ASP A 73 -0.71 0.35 20.71
CA ASP A 73 -1.77 1.18 21.29
C ASP A 73 -3.04 1.13 20.42
N GLU A 74 -2.88 0.88 19.12
CA GLU A 74 -3.98 0.65 18.18
C GLU A 74 -3.60 -0.49 17.22
N GLY A 75 -4.53 -1.37 16.88
CA GLY A 75 -4.24 -2.50 16.00
C GLY A 75 -5.26 -3.63 16.08
N PRO A 76 -4.95 -4.79 15.48
CA PRO A 76 -5.70 -6.02 15.72
C PRO A 76 -5.81 -6.32 17.23
N GLU A 77 -6.86 -7.02 17.64
CA GLU A 77 -7.19 -7.38 19.03
C GLU A 77 -7.57 -6.20 19.94
N VAL A 78 -6.80 -5.11 19.94
CA VAL A 78 -7.01 -3.94 20.83
C VAL A 78 -7.95 -2.88 20.26
N GLY A 79 -8.15 -2.89 18.94
CA GLY A 79 -9.00 -1.91 18.25
C GLY A 79 -8.36 -0.52 18.19
N GLY A 80 -9.20 0.51 18.24
CA GLY A 80 -8.80 1.92 18.14
C GLY A 80 -9.65 2.69 17.13
N GLU A 81 -9.53 4.02 17.15
CA GLU A 81 -10.39 4.95 16.42
C GLU A 81 -10.36 4.76 14.89
N TYR A 82 -9.22 4.35 14.33
CA TYR A 82 -9.01 4.26 12.88
C TYR A 82 -9.16 2.84 12.31
N GLY A 83 -9.80 1.94 13.06
CA GLY A 83 -10.04 0.57 12.62
C GLY A 83 -10.91 0.47 11.35
N PRO A 84 -11.03 -0.73 10.74
CA PRO A 84 -10.33 -1.96 11.08
C PRO A 84 -8.82 -1.91 10.76
N TYR A 85 -7.97 -2.59 11.53
CA TYR A 85 -6.49 -2.57 11.33
C TYR A 85 -5.96 -3.70 10.44
N ILE A 86 -6.86 -4.41 9.75
CA ILE A 86 -6.56 -5.45 8.77
C ILE A 86 -7.03 -4.92 7.41
N GLN A 87 -6.13 -4.84 6.42
CA GLN A 87 -6.43 -4.15 5.17
C GLN A 87 -7.54 -4.81 4.34
N SER A 88 -7.63 -6.13 4.33
CA SER A 88 -8.72 -6.85 3.64
C SER A 88 -10.12 -6.45 4.13
N GLN A 89 -10.22 -5.94 5.35
CA GLN A 89 -11.48 -5.45 5.95
C GLN A 89 -11.79 -3.98 5.58
N ARG A 90 -10.92 -3.30 4.82
CA ARG A 90 -11.02 -1.86 4.49
C ARG A 90 -11.38 -1.58 3.03
N LEU A 91 -11.89 -2.56 2.29
CA LEU A 91 -12.15 -2.44 0.84
C LEU A 91 -13.10 -1.30 0.49
N ASN A 92 -14.10 -1.02 1.33
CA ASN A 92 -15.02 0.11 1.18
C ASN A 92 -14.28 1.46 1.16
N ILE A 93 -13.35 1.67 2.09
CA ILE A 93 -12.54 2.89 2.19
C ILE A 93 -11.70 3.03 0.91
N TYR A 94 -11.04 1.96 0.48
CA TYR A 94 -10.23 2.00 -0.74
C TYR A 94 -11.06 2.32 -1.98
N LYS A 95 -12.27 1.76 -2.09
CA LYS A 95 -13.18 2.04 -3.19
C LYS A 95 -13.58 3.52 -3.24
N GLU A 96 -13.95 4.10 -2.10
CA GLU A 96 -14.31 5.52 -2.01
C GLU A 96 -13.17 6.44 -2.47
N TYR A 97 -11.97 6.26 -1.92
CA TYR A 97 -10.82 7.08 -2.30
C TYR A 97 -10.41 6.85 -3.76
N THR A 98 -10.55 5.62 -4.25
CA THR A 98 -10.30 5.27 -5.65
C THR A 98 -11.25 6.03 -6.59
N GLU A 99 -12.55 6.08 -6.27
CA GLU A 99 -13.54 6.83 -7.04
C GLU A 99 -13.26 8.33 -7.01
N LYS A 100 -12.87 8.87 -5.85
CA LYS A 100 -12.44 10.27 -5.70
C LYS A 100 -11.24 10.58 -6.60
N LEU A 101 -10.20 9.74 -6.59
CA LEU A 101 -9.00 9.92 -7.41
C LEU A 101 -9.30 9.86 -8.92
N LEU A 102 -10.23 8.98 -9.32
CA LEU A 102 -10.71 8.91 -10.71
C LEU A 102 -11.47 10.17 -11.10
N LYS A 103 -12.36 10.68 -10.22
CA LYS A 103 -13.13 11.92 -10.44
C LYS A 103 -12.21 13.14 -10.56
N GLU A 104 -11.18 13.21 -9.73
CA GLU A 104 -10.15 14.26 -9.75
C GLU A 104 -9.13 14.10 -10.88
N LYS A 105 -9.27 13.08 -11.75
CA LYS A 105 -8.32 12.75 -12.83
C LYS A 105 -6.89 12.50 -12.35
N LYS A 106 -6.70 12.19 -11.06
CA LYS A 106 -5.42 11.80 -10.44
C LYS A 106 -5.11 10.32 -10.61
N ALA A 107 -6.08 9.54 -11.07
CA ALA A 107 -5.94 8.15 -11.47
C ALA A 107 -6.74 7.87 -12.74
N TYR A 108 -6.42 6.79 -13.43
CA TYR A 108 -7.12 6.35 -14.63
C TYR A 108 -7.23 4.82 -14.71
N ARG A 109 -8.23 4.36 -15.47
CA ARG A 109 -8.43 2.93 -15.74
C ARG A 109 -7.48 2.47 -16.85
N CYS A 110 -6.78 1.38 -16.59
CA CYS A 110 -5.82 0.72 -17.46
C CYS A 110 -6.34 -0.66 -17.82
N PHE A 111 -6.61 -0.87 -19.11
CA PHE A 111 -7.11 -2.13 -19.67
C PHE A 111 -6.00 -2.99 -20.29
N CYS A 112 -4.76 -2.56 -20.07
CA CYS A 112 -3.57 -3.17 -20.65
C CYS A 112 -3.45 -4.63 -20.12
N THR A 113 -3.34 -5.64 -20.98
CA THR A 113 -3.20 -7.05 -20.55
C THR A 113 -1.79 -7.34 -20.02
N GLN A 114 -1.61 -8.45 -19.29
CA GLN A 114 -0.30 -8.88 -18.82
C GLN A 114 0.70 -9.04 -19.98
N GLU A 115 0.28 -9.70 -21.07
CA GLU A 115 1.07 -9.86 -22.30
C GLU A 115 1.46 -8.51 -22.92
N GLU A 116 0.52 -7.56 -22.99
CA GLU A 116 0.80 -6.21 -23.49
C GLU A 116 1.80 -5.47 -22.60
N LEU A 117 1.74 -5.66 -21.27
CA LEU A 117 2.67 -5.08 -20.31
C LEU A 117 4.06 -5.71 -20.42
N GLU A 118 4.15 -7.01 -20.66
CA GLU A 118 5.41 -7.74 -20.86
C GLU A 118 6.08 -7.37 -22.19
N ALA A 119 5.31 -7.34 -23.29
CA ALA A 119 5.81 -6.87 -24.59
C ALA A 119 6.32 -5.42 -24.51
N LYS A 120 5.63 -4.57 -23.74
CA LYS A 120 6.07 -3.21 -23.41
C LYS A 120 7.38 -3.19 -22.62
N LYS A 121 7.52 -4.05 -21.60
CA LYS A 121 8.73 -4.15 -20.78
C LYS A 121 9.94 -4.63 -21.60
N ASN A 122 9.75 -5.61 -22.48
CA ASN A 122 10.82 -6.13 -23.33
C ASN A 122 11.30 -5.09 -24.37
N ASN A 123 10.39 -4.23 -24.82
CA ASN A 123 10.72 -3.11 -25.70
C ASN A 123 11.11 -1.82 -24.97
N ARG A 124 11.32 -1.84 -23.64
CA ARG A 124 11.53 -0.63 -22.82
C ARG A 124 12.64 0.26 -23.36
N LYS A 125 13.80 -0.30 -23.73
CA LYS A 125 14.94 0.47 -24.28
C LYS A 125 14.58 1.25 -25.55
N ARG A 126 13.74 0.68 -26.41
CA ARG A 126 13.24 1.34 -27.62
C ARG A 126 12.25 2.47 -27.29
N TRP A 127 11.46 2.30 -26.23
CA TRP A 127 10.48 3.30 -25.80
C TRP A 127 11.09 4.44 -24.97
N GLU A 128 12.12 4.16 -24.17
CA GLU A 128 12.90 5.18 -23.43
C GLU A 128 13.56 6.18 -24.37
N PHE A 129 13.93 5.75 -25.59
CA PHE A 129 14.44 6.63 -26.64
C PHE A 129 13.33 7.51 -27.27
N LEU A 130 12.09 7.03 -27.32
CA LEU A 130 10.97 7.70 -28.01
C LEU A 130 10.10 8.57 -27.08
N MET A 131 10.10 8.33 -25.77
CA MET A 131 9.31 9.07 -24.79
C MET A 131 9.81 8.90 -23.36
N SER A 132 9.39 9.81 -22.48
CA SER A 132 9.66 9.70 -21.04
C SER A 132 8.97 8.45 -20.44
N MET A 133 9.58 7.86 -19.41
CA MET A 133 9.00 6.75 -18.64
C MET A 133 7.57 7.08 -18.13
N MET A 134 7.32 8.34 -17.78
CA MET A 134 6.02 8.80 -17.32
C MET A 134 4.96 8.79 -18.44
N ASP A 135 5.34 9.17 -19.65
CA ASP A 135 4.44 9.12 -20.82
C ASP A 135 4.20 7.69 -21.30
N PHE A 136 5.21 6.83 -21.17
CA PHE A 136 5.10 5.41 -21.45
C PHE A 136 4.08 4.72 -20.54
N MET A 137 4.08 5.04 -19.24
CA MET A 137 3.06 4.53 -18.33
C MET A 137 1.65 5.06 -18.67
N ARG A 138 1.54 6.27 -19.21
CA ARG A 138 0.28 6.92 -19.62
C ARG A 138 -0.24 6.48 -20.99
N ILE A 139 0.36 5.49 -21.67
CA ILE A 139 -0.14 4.99 -22.96
C ILE A 139 -1.62 4.56 -22.89
N CYS A 140 -2.02 3.91 -21.80
CA CYS A 140 -3.42 3.52 -21.57
C CYS A 140 -4.32 4.78 -21.36
N LEU A 141 -3.81 5.86 -20.74
CA LEU A 141 -4.51 7.15 -20.58
C LEU A 141 -4.64 7.91 -21.92
N MET A 142 -3.60 7.89 -22.75
CA MET A 142 -3.57 8.52 -24.08
C MET A 142 -4.43 7.78 -25.13
N ARG A 143 -5.35 6.90 -24.69
CA ARG A 143 -6.31 6.14 -25.51
C ARG A 143 -5.68 5.23 -26.57
N LYS A 144 -4.40 4.88 -26.44
CA LYS A 144 -3.72 3.93 -27.35
C LYS A 144 -4.04 2.46 -27.05
N CYS A 145 -4.64 2.15 -25.90
CA CYS A 145 -5.15 0.81 -25.60
C CYS A 145 -6.66 0.74 -25.87
N LYS A 146 -7.08 -0.32 -26.57
CA LYS A 146 -8.49 -0.57 -26.87
C LYS A 146 -9.23 -0.93 -25.58
N LYS A 147 -10.32 -0.23 -25.28
CA LYS A 147 -11.25 -0.65 -24.23
C LYS A 147 -11.90 -1.95 -24.68
N ASN A 148 -11.66 -3.04 -23.98
CA ASN A 148 -12.34 -4.30 -24.22
C ASN A 148 -13.32 -4.53 -23.08
N SER A 149 -14.63 -4.46 -23.36
CA SER A 149 -15.70 -4.48 -22.35
C SER A 149 -15.78 -5.78 -21.56
N ASN A 150 -15.16 -6.86 -22.05
CA ASN A 150 -15.13 -8.18 -21.39
C ASN A 150 -13.89 -8.43 -20.51
N LYS A 151 -12.94 -7.49 -20.39
CA LYS A 151 -11.74 -7.67 -19.55
C LYS A 151 -11.75 -6.72 -18.35
N GLY A 152 -11.28 -7.23 -17.21
CA GLY A 152 -11.02 -6.42 -16.02
C GLY A 152 -10.02 -5.29 -16.29
N PHE A 153 -9.98 -4.30 -15.41
CA PHE A 153 -9.04 -3.18 -15.51
C PHE A 153 -8.31 -2.96 -14.19
N HIS A 154 -7.12 -2.40 -14.29
CA HIS A 154 -6.37 -1.87 -13.15
C HIS A 154 -6.57 -0.37 -13.04
N ILE A 155 -6.46 0.18 -11.83
CA ILE A 155 -6.46 1.62 -11.62
C ILE A 155 -5.01 2.03 -11.39
N ARG A 156 -4.53 2.97 -12.21
CA ARG A 156 -3.16 3.49 -12.15
C ARG A 156 -3.19 4.96 -11.79
N PHE A 157 -2.26 5.36 -10.94
CA PHE A 157 -2.06 6.77 -10.61
C PHE A 157 -1.48 7.55 -11.79
N ASP A 158 -1.92 8.79 -11.92
CA ASP A 158 -1.37 9.75 -12.86
C ASP A 158 -0.29 10.61 -12.18
N LEU A 159 0.96 10.16 -12.30
CA LEU A 159 2.08 10.77 -11.57
C LEU A 159 2.36 12.22 -11.96
N LYS A 160 2.13 12.62 -13.23
CA LYS A 160 2.31 14.03 -13.64
C LYS A 160 1.36 14.95 -12.87
N LEU A 161 0.10 14.55 -12.79
CA LEU A 161 -0.94 15.33 -12.12
C LEU A 161 -0.78 15.33 -10.59
N LEU A 162 -0.34 14.21 -10.01
CA LEU A 162 -0.10 14.09 -8.57
C LEU A 162 1.09 14.91 -8.08
N LEU A 163 2.18 14.93 -8.85
CA LEU A 163 3.40 15.64 -8.50
C LEU A 163 3.40 17.11 -8.92
N LYS A 164 2.34 17.57 -9.62
CA LYS A 164 2.27 18.90 -10.26
C LYS A 164 3.49 19.17 -11.15
N LEU A 165 3.97 18.14 -11.85
CA LEU A 165 5.04 18.20 -12.85
C LEU A 165 4.42 18.39 -14.24
#